data_AF-A0A810BQE1-F1
#
_entry.id   AF-A0A810BQE1-F1
#
_cell.length_a   1.000
_cell.length_b   1.000
_cell.length_c   1.000
_cell.angle_alpha   90.00
_cell.angle_beta   90.00
_cell.angle_gamma   90.00
#
_symmetry.space_group_name_H-M   'P 1'
#
loop_
_entity.id
_entity.type
_entity.pdbx_description
1 polymer ?
#
loop_
_entity_poly.entity_id
_entity_poly.type
_entity_poly.pdbx_seq_one_letter_code
_entity_poly.pdbx_strand_id
1 'polypeptide(L)'
;MREPIEQKSVWDLLAVWEANRNPVSTELQMLGIRQMPPWDQICRVMSWQHYLLGGGYFGRKEFGYSGVYRVFALEIKDDISRPATLNRLCGQDPSGTLYIGEAVDLSRRLNQLRRTAENHRERSHGAAIMLRQITGLDYPPARLGVAVLFTGSRTREIERDLLWAYINTFGDTPPLNYRL
;
A
#
# COMPACT_ATOMS: atom_id res chain seq x y z
N MET A 1 27.37 7.53 -21.09
CA MET A 1 26.87 6.21 -20.67
C MET A 1 26.70 6.28 -19.15
N ARG A 2 25.48 6.18 -18.59
CA ARG A 2 25.29 6.21 -17.13
C ARG A 2 25.53 4.80 -16.59
N GLU A 3 26.31 4.68 -15.51
CA GLU A 3 26.53 3.40 -14.85
C GLU A 3 25.20 2.77 -14.41
N PRO A 4 25.06 1.44 -14.52
CA PRO A 4 23.88 0.74 -14.02
C PRO A 4 23.80 0.93 -12.50
N ILE A 5 22.67 1.46 -12.04
CA ILE A 5 22.40 1.59 -10.60
C ILE A 5 22.00 0.22 -10.08
N GLU A 6 22.73 -0.28 -9.09
CA GLU A 6 22.43 -1.53 -8.42
C GLU A 6 21.10 -1.42 -7.66
N GLN A 7 20.15 -2.30 -7.99
CA GLN A 7 18.89 -2.44 -7.26
C GLN A 7 19.14 -3.15 -5.93
N LYS A 8 18.61 -2.60 -4.84
CA LYS A 8 18.73 -3.18 -3.50
C LYS A 8 17.67 -4.24 -3.24
N SER A 9 17.96 -5.15 -2.32
CA SER A 9 17.03 -6.18 -1.88
C SER A 9 15.98 -5.63 -0.91
N VAL A 10 14.92 -6.39 -0.66
CA VAL A 10 13.94 -6.07 0.40
C VAL A 10 14.62 -6.00 1.77
N TRP A 11 15.66 -6.80 2.00
CA TRP A 11 16.39 -6.82 3.26
C TRP A 11 17.21 -5.55 3.47
N ASP A 12 17.79 -4.99 2.41
CA ASP A 12 18.47 -3.69 2.48
C ASP A 12 17.49 -2.57 2.82
N LEU A 13 16.29 -2.59 2.22
CA LEU A 13 15.23 -1.63 2.55
C LEU A 13 14.80 -1.75 4.03
N LEU A 14 14.61 -2.97 4.51
CA LEU A 14 14.28 -3.22 5.92
C LEU A 14 15.41 -2.78 6.86
N ALA A 15 16.68 -3.01 6.48
CA ALA A 15 17.84 -2.54 7.24
C ALA A 15 17.89 -1.01 7.32
N VAL A 16 17.58 -0.30 6.23
CA VAL A 16 17.45 1.17 6.23
C VAL A 16 16.33 1.62 7.17
N TRP A 17 15.17 0.98 7.12
CA TRP A 17 14.06 1.31 8.03
C TRP A 17 14.42 1.08 9.50
N GLU A 18 15.12 -0.01 9.80
CA GLU A 18 15.55 -0.33 11.16
C GLU A 18 16.66 0.62 11.64
N ALA A 19 17.65 0.94 10.81
CA ALA A 19 18.67 1.94 11.12
C ALA A 19 18.03 3.30 11.43
N ASN A 20 17.01 3.68 10.67
CA ASN A 20 16.26 4.90 10.90
C ASN A 20 15.43 4.85 12.20
N ARG A 21 15.04 3.69 12.72
CA ARG A 21 14.32 3.63 14.02
C ARG A 21 15.20 4.07 15.18
N ASN A 22 16.52 4.04 15.05
CA ASN A 22 17.43 4.45 16.11
C ASN A 22 17.38 5.98 16.32
N PRO A 23 16.98 6.48 17.50
CA PRO A 23 16.86 7.91 17.78
C PRO A 23 18.22 8.64 17.83
N VAL A 24 19.33 7.92 17.84
CA VAL A 24 20.69 8.49 17.93
C VAL A 24 21.20 8.99 16.57
N SER A 25 20.66 8.50 15.45
CA SER A 25 21.05 8.99 14.13
C SER A 25 20.34 10.30 13.80
N THR A 26 21.11 11.37 13.60
CA THR A 26 20.59 12.66 13.12
C THR A 26 20.34 12.66 11.61
N GLU A 27 20.94 11.74 10.86
CA GLU A 27 20.81 11.66 9.40
C GLU A 27 19.90 10.50 9.00
N LEU A 28 18.90 10.80 8.16
CA LEU A 28 17.98 9.80 7.63
C LEU A 28 18.65 9.07 6.47
N GLN A 29 18.80 7.75 6.61
CA GLN A 29 19.20 6.91 5.50
C GLN A 29 18.02 6.74 4.54
N MET A 30 18.27 6.90 3.25
CA MET A 30 17.23 6.75 2.22
C MET A 30 17.80 6.00 1.03
N LEU A 31 17.02 5.05 0.52
CA LEU A 31 17.28 4.48 -0.80
C LEU A 31 16.76 5.45 -1.86
N GLY A 32 17.54 5.66 -2.93
CA GLY A 32 17.05 6.36 -4.11
C GLY A 32 15.97 5.54 -4.82
N ILE A 33 15.07 6.19 -5.56
CA ILE A 33 13.98 5.52 -6.28
C ILE A 33 14.45 4.36 -7.18
N ARG A 34 15.60 4.52 -7.84
CA ARG A 34 16.19 3.50 -8.73
C ARG A 34 16.83 2.32 -7.99
N GLN A 35 17.07 2.48 -6.69
CA GLN A 35 17.61 1.44 -5.83
C GLN A 35 16.49 0.61 -5.16
N MET A 36 15.23 1.01 -5.28
CA MET A 36 14.13 0.34 -4.60
C MET A 36 13.95 -1.10 -5.11
N PRO A 37 13.74 -2.08 -4.21
CA PRO A 37 13.45 -3.45 -4.61
C PRO A 37 12.16 -3.54 -5.44
N PRO A 38 12.01 -4.57 -6.30
CA PRO A 38 10.78 -4.78 -7.04
C PRO A 38 9.57 -4.96 -6.11
N TRP A 39 8.42 -4.42 -6.53
CA TRP A 39 7.18 -4.43 -5.74
C TRP A 39 6.66 -5.83 -5.43
N ASP A 40 6.78 -6.78 -6.37
CA ASP A 40 6.40 -8.17 -6.18
C ASP A 40 7.22 -8.83 -5.06
N GLN A 41 8.51 -8.51 -4.97
CA GLN A 41 9.37 -9.00 -3.89
C GLN A 41 8.96 -8.41 -2.54
N ILE A 42 8.63 -7.10 -2.50
CA ILE A 42 8.10 -6.45 -1.29
C ILE A 42 6.82 -7.14 -0.82
N CYS A 43 5.87 -7.38 -1.72
CA CYS A 43 4.61 -8.04 -1.39
C CYS A 43 4.82 -9.46 -0.84
N ARG A 44 5.82 -10.18 -1.37
CA ARG A 44 6.13 -11.56 -0.97
C ARG A 44 6.89 -11.66 0.35
N VAL A 45 7.84 -10.76 0.59
CA VAL A 45 8.79 -10.87 1.71
C VAL A 45 8.28 -10.17 2.97
N MET A 46 7.60 -9.03 2.83
CA MET A 46 7.10 -8.31 4.00
C MET A 46 5.92 -9.05 4.64
N SER A 47 5.82 -8.97 5.96
CA SER A 47 4.80 -9.64 6.77
C SER A 47 3.44 -8.92 6.73
N TRP A 48 2.89 -8.77 5.52
CA TRP A 48 1.57 -8.18 5.30
C TRP A 48 0.46 -9.03 5.91
N GLN A 49 -0.37 -8.41 6.74
CA GLN A 49 -1.59 -9.03 7.26
C GLN A 49 -2.76 -8.67 6.35
N HIS A 50 -3.44 -9.68 5.79
CA HIS A 50 -4.43 -9.50 4.74
C HIS A 50 -5.86 -9.68 5.29
N TYR A 51 -6.74 -8.74 4.97
CA TYR A 51 -8.15 -8.71 5.40
C TYR A 51 -9.09 -8.35 4.25
N LEU A 52 -10.31 -8.90 4.28
CA LEU A 52 -11.38 -8.42 3.40
C LEU A 52 -11.86 -7.07 3.89
N LEU A 53 -12.03 -6.09 2.99
CA LEU A 53 -12.57 -4.78 3.39
C LEU A 53 -13.99 -4.90 3.96
N GLY A 54 -14.81 -5.78 3.36
CA GLY A 54 -16.17 -6.10 3.81
C GLY A 54 -16.24 -7.12 4.95
N GLY A 55 -15.11 -7.60 5.48
CA GLY A 55 -15.06 -8.68 6.48
C GLY A 55 -15.48 -8.29 7.89
N GLY A 56 -15.81 -7.02 8.13
CA GLY A 56 -16.21 -6.49 9.44
C GLY A 56 -15.53 -5.17 9.77
N TYR A 57 -15.64 -4.76 11.04
CA TYR A 57 -14.95 -3.57 11.54
C TYR A 57 -13.51 -3.88 11.93
N PHE A 58 -12.59 -2.98 11.57
CA PHE A 58 -11.21 -3.00 12.05
C PHE A 58 -11.17 -2.51 13.50
N GLY A 59 -11.18 -3.43 14.45
CA GLY A 59 -11.26 -3.11 15.88
C GLY A 59 -10.01 -2.44 16.44
N ARG A 60 -10.17 -1.49 17.36
CA ARG A 60 -9.05 -0.75 17.96
C ARG A 60 -8.02 -1.64 18.68
N LYS A 61 -8.42 -2.78 19.23
CA LYS A 61 -7.49 -3.70 19.92
C LYS A 61 -6.42 -4.27 18.98
N GLU A 62 -6.78 -4.52 17.73
CA GLU A 62 -5.89 -5.14 16.74
C GLU A 62 -5.29 -4.08 15.79
N PHE A 63 -6.06 -3.05 15.43
CA PHE A 63 -5.66 -2.06 14.43
C PHE A 63 -5.45 -0.65 14.99
N GLY A 64 -5.51 -0.45 16.31
CA GLY A 64 -5.32 0.87 16.94
C GLY A 64 -3.87 1.37 16.93
N TYR A 65 -3.05 0.89 16.01
CA TYR A 65 -1.63 1.17 15.89
C TYR A 65 -1.33 1.92 14.58
N SER A 66 -0.17 2.54 14.55
CA SER A 66 0.37 3.20 13.37
C SER A 66 0.91 2.19 12.36
N GLY A 67 0.67 2.43 11.08
CA GLY A 67 1.20 1.59 10.01
C GLY A 67 0.90 2.10 8.62
N VAL A 68 1.22 1.25 7.65
CA VAL A 68 0.92 1.45 6.23
C VAL A 68 -0.02 0.34 5.79
N TYR A 69 -0.94 0.66 4.89
CA TYR A 69 -1.84 -0.30 4.29
C TYR A 69 -1.85 -0.13 2.77
N ARG A 70 -2.13 -1.22 2.06
CA ARG A 70 -2.51 -1.17 0.66
C ARG A 70 -3.91 -1.69 0.47
N VAL A 71 -4.66 -1.05 -0.43
CA VAL A 71 -5.93 -1.55 -0.94
C VAL A 71 -5.64 -2.27 -2.23
N PHE A 72 -6.17 -3.47 -2.40
CA PHE A 72 -5.98 -4.25 -3.62
C PHE A 72 -7.31 -4.84 -4.12
N ALA A 73 -7.40 -4.97 -5.43
CA ALA A 73 -8.52 -5.59 -6.12
C ALA A 73 -8.45 -7.11 -5.98
N LEU A 74 -9.60 -7.76 -5.80
CA LEU A 74 -9.74 -9.21 -5.83
C LEU A 74 -10.31 -9.65 -7.18
N GLU A 75 -9.72 -10.70 -7.73
CA GLU A 75 -10.23 -11.35 -8.93
C GLU A 75 -11.62 -11.92 -8.65
N ILE A 76 -11.74 -12.64 -7.52
CA ILE A 76 -12.98 -13.28 -7.06
C ILE A 76 -13.47 -12.57 -5.80
N LYS A 77 -14.80 -12.39 -5.72
CA LYS A 77 -15.46 -11.80 -4.55
C LYS A 77 -15.10 -12.58 -3.28
N ASP A 78 -14.74 -11.86 -2.23
CA ASP A 78 -14.41 -12.38 -0.89
C ASP A 78 -13.24 -13.40 -0.84
N ASP A 79 -12.48 -13.58 -1.93
CA ASP A 79 -11.29 -14.45 -1.96
C ASP A 79 -10.01 -13.62 -1.92
N ILE A 80 -9.48 -13.46 -0.72
CA ILE A 80 -8.28 -12.66 -0.49
C ILE A 80 -7.00 -13.26 -1.05
N SER A 81 -7.00 -14.56 -1.36
CA SER A 81 -5.84 -15.27 -1.90
C SER A 81 -5.62 -14.99 -3.39
N ARG A 82 -6.60 -14.37 -4.06
CA ARG A 82 -6.60 -14.12 -5.51
C ARG A 82 -6.74 -12.64 -5.84
N PRO A 83 -5.64 -11.86 -5.78
CA PRO A 83 -5.64 -10.49 -6.28
C PRO A 83 -5.94 -10.44 -7.79
N ALA A 84 -6.65 -9.42 -8.23
CA ALA A 84 -6.85 -9.16 -9.65
C ALA A 84 -5.53 -8.66 -10.27
N THR A 85 -5.19 -9.15 -11.45
CA THR A 85 -4.05 -8.62 -12.21
C THR A 85 -4.44 -7.32 -12.91
N LEU A 86 -3.64 -6.27 -12.74
CA LEU A 86 -3.91 -4.94 -13.30
C LEU A 86 -2.88 -4.58 -14.37
N ASN A 87 -3.33 -3.99 -15.49
CA ASN A 87 -2.40 -3.50 -16.51
C ASN A 87 -1.77 -2.17 -16.08
N ARG A 88 -0.47 -2.00 -16.34
CA ARG A 88 0.38 -0.85 -15.99
C ARG A 88 1.25 -0.43 -17.15
N LEU A 89 1.91 0.73 -17.02
CA LEU A 89 2.80 1.25 -18.07
C LEU A 89 3.96 0.31 -18.40
N CYS A 90 4.57 -0.32 -17.39
CA CYS A 90 5.72 -1.23 -17.56
C CYS A 90 5.36 -2.72 -17.42
N GLY A 91 4.08 -3.09 -17.54
CA GLY A 91 3.68 -4.50 -17.52
C GLY A 91 2.37 -4.75 -16.78
N GLN A 92 2.32 -5.83 -16.02
CA GLN A 92 1.16 -6.22 -15.23
C GLN A 92 1.50 -6.24 -13.74
N ASP A 93 0.61 -5.71 -12.92
CA ASP A 93 0.66 -5.78 -11.46
C ASP A 93 -0.18 -6.98 -10.97
N PRO A 94 0.45 -8.13 -10.63
CA PRO A 94 -0.26 -9.29 -10.10
C PRO A 94 -0.69 -9.11 -8.64
N SER A 95 -0.20 -8.07 -7.96
CA SER A 95 -0.57 -7.79 -6.57
C SER A 95 -1.93 -7.11 -6.45
N GLY A 96 -2.49 -6.63 -7.57
CA GLY A 96 -3.76 -5.95 -7.66
C GLY A 96 -3.81 -4.62 -6.91
N THR A 97 -2.68 -3.97 -6.68
CA THR A 97 -2.61 -2.81 -5.79
C THR A 97 -3.28 -1.60 -6.43
N LEU A 98 -4.29 -1.07 -5.73
CA LEU A 98 -5.05 0.10 -6.13
C LEU A 98 -4.59 1.35 -5.40
N TYR A 99 -4.18 1.20 -4.14
CA TYR A 99 -3.82 2.30 -3.26
C TYR A 99 -2.77 1.86 -2.24
N ILE A 100 -1.86 2.76 -1.86
CA ILE A 100 -0.97 2.65 -0.70
C ILE A 100 -1.20 3.88 0.16
N GLY A 101 -1.37 3.70 1.46
CA GLY A 101 -1.70 4.76 2.41
C GLY A 101 -1.10 4.55 3.79
N GLU A 102 -0.84 5.64 4.50
CA GLU A 102 -0.39 5.60 5.90
C GLU A 102 -1.50 5.99 6.89
N ALA A 103 -1.38 5.53 8.14
CA ALA A 103 -2.17 6.07 9.25
C ALA A 103 -1.46 5.90 10.60
N VAL A 104 -1.64 6.90 11.47
CA VAL A 104 -1.32 6.79 12.92
C VAL A 104 -2.32 5.94 13.71
N ASP A 105 -3.51 5.71 13.14
CA ASP A 105 -4.56 4.85 13.69
C ASP A 105 -5.21 4.12 12.52
N LEU A 106 -4.73 2.90 12.25
CA LEU A 106 -5.22 2.06 11.16
C LEU A 106 -6.69 1.68 11.37
N SER A 107 -7.12 1.40 12.59
CA SER A 107 -8.52 1.11 12.93
C SER A 107 -9.44 2.22 12.44
N ARG A 108 -9.12 3.47 12.80
CA ARG A 108 -9.92 4.63 12.37
C ARG A 108 -9.87 4.79 10.85
N ARG A 109 -8.68 4.69 10.24
CA ARG A 109 -8.50 4.96 8.81
C ARG A 109 -9.17 3.90 7.93
N LEU A 110 -9.01 2.62 8.26
CA LEU A 110 -9.60 1.51 7.52
C LEU A 110 -11.12 1.47 7.68
N ASN A 111 -11.66 1.82 8.85
CA ASN A 111 -13.12 1.97 9.00
C ASN A 111 -13.67 3.18 8.21
N GLN A 112 -12.92 4.28 8.08
CA GLN A 112 -13.29 5.36 7.16
C GLN A 112 -13.30 4.87 5.71
N LEU A 113 -12.28 4.11 5.29
CA LEU A 113 -12.24 3.49 3.96
C LEU A 113 -13.47 2.61 3.72
N ARG A 114 -13.76 1.69 4.65
CA ARG A 114 -14.90 0.76 4.56
C ARG A 114 -16.24 1.48 4.43
N ARG A 115 -16.54 2.39 5.37
CA ARG A 115 -17.80 3.17 5.33
C ARG A 115 -17.89 4.03 4.07
N THR A 116 -16.76 4.64 3.66
CA THR A 116 -16.72 5.42 2.42
C THR A 116 -16.98 4.53 1.23
N ALA A 117 -16.45 3.31 1.16
CA ALA A 117 -16.66 2.39 0.04
C ALA A 117 -18.09 1.84 -0.02
N GLU A 118 -18.71 1.53 1.13
CA GLU A 118 -20.07 0.99 1.24
C GLU A 118 -21.17 2.05 1.08
N ASN A 119 -20.94 3.28 1.54
CA ASN A 119 -21.96 4.32 1.55
C ASN A 119 -21.54 5.52 0.69
N HIS A 120 -22.32 5.81 -0.35
CA HIS A 120 -22.04 6.90 -1.30
C HIS A 120 -22.14 8.31 -0.69
N ARG A 121 -22.75 8.44 0.49
CA ARG A 121 -22.85 9.71 1.21
C ARG A 121 -21.63 10.00 2.10
N GLU A 122 -20.92 8.96 2.52
CA GLU A 122 -19.68 9.10 3.30
C GLU A 122 -18.53 9.52 2.37
N ARG A 123 -17.73 10.50 2.81
CA ARG A 123 -16.67 11.13 2.02
C ARG A 123 -15.38 11.36 2.82
N SER A 124 -15.13 10.54 3.84
CA SER A 124 -13.94 10.69 4.70
C SER A 124 -12.67 10.03 4.14
N HIS A 125 -12.77 9.18 3.12
CA HIS A 125 -11.61 8.49 2.55
C HIS A 125 -11.42 8.73 1.05
N GLY A 126 -10.40 9.52 0.68
CA GLY A 126 -10.12 9.91 -0.71
C GLY A 126 -10.03 8.75 -1.70
N ALA A 127 -9.31 7.67 -1.37
CA ALA A 127 -9.17 6.52 -2.28
C ALA A 127 -10.51 5.86 -2.63
N ALA A 128 -11.42 5.68 -1.66
CA ALA A 128 -12.74 5.09 -1.91
C ALA A 128 -13.67 6.03 -2.67
N ILE A 129 -13.50 7.35 -2.54
CA ILE A 129 -14.20 8.33 -3.40
C ILE A 129 -13.72 8.17 -4.84
N MET A 130 -12.41 8.12 -5.05
CA MET A 130 -11.82 8.01 -6.39
C MET A 130 -12.17 6.71 -7.08
N LEU A 131 -12.23 5.60 -6.34
CA LEU A 131 -12.59 4.30 -6.89
C LEU A 131 -13.94 4.36 -7.65
N ARG A 132 -14.88 5.18 -7.17
CA ARG A 132 -16.19 5.36 -7.81
C ARG A 132 -16.18 6.29 -9.03
N GLN A 133 -15.15 7.14 -9.13
CA GLN A 133 -15.04 8.15 -10.18
C GLN A 133 -14.28 7.62 -11.40
N ILE A 134 -13.39 6.65 -11.20
CA ILE A 134 -12.61 6.03 -12.27
C ILE A 134 -13.40 4.87 -12.84
N THR A 135 -14.05 5.09 -13.99
CA THR A 135 -14.94 4.10 -14.65
C THR A 135 -14.26 2.78 -14.98
N GLY A 136 -12.94 2.78 -15.18
CA GLY A 136 -12.16 1.56 -15.42
C GLY A 136 -11.89 0.70 -14.18
N LEU A 137 -12.25 1.16 -12.98
CA LEU A 137 -12.01 0.45 -11.72
C LEU A 137 -13.32 0.04 -11.05
N ASP A 138 -14.02 -0.91 -11.67
CA ASP A 138 -15.27 -1.47 -11.13
C ASP A 138 -15.00 -2.58 -10.09
N TYR A 139 -14.57 -2.15 -8.90
CA TYR A 139 -14.34 -3.04 -7.76
C TYR A 139 -15.28 -2.68 -6.60
N PRO A 140 -16.44 -3.37 -6.48
CA PRO A 140 -17.32 -3.19 -5.33
C PRO A 140 -16.59 -3.58 -4.03
N PRO A 141 -17.06 -3.16 -2.84
CA PRO A 141 -16.39 -3.44 -1.56
C PRO A 141 -16.04 -4.92 -1.31
N ALA A 142 -16.88 -5.85 -1.79
CA ALA A 142 -16.65 -7.30 -1.67
C ALA A 142 -15.56 -7.85 -2.61
N ARG A 143 -15.04 -7.03 -3.52
CA ARG A 143 -13.86 -7.31 -4.36
C ARG A 143 -12.66 -6.45 -3.96
N LEU A 144 -12.64 -5.94 -2.73
CA LEU A 144 -11.53 -5.19 -2.18
C LEU A 144 -10.92 -5.91 -0.98
N GLY A 145 -9.62 -6.12 -1.06
CA GLY A 145 -8.78 -6.53 0.06
C GLY A 145 -7.99 -5.35 0.61
N VAL A 146 -7.57 -5.48 1.87
CA VAL A 146 -6.61 -4.58 2.52
C VAL A 146 -5.47 -5.42 3.05
N ALA A 147 -4.23 -5.03 2.76
CA ALA A 147 -3.05 -5.61 3.38
C ALA A 147 -2.41 -4.56 4.28
N VAL A 148 -2.09 -4.92 5.52
CA VAL A 148 -1.61 -4.02 6.57
C VAL A 148 -0.20 -4.40 6.99
N LEU A 149 0.64 -3.39 7.18
CA LEU A 149 1.96 -3.49 7.77
C LEU A 149 2.03 -2.52 8.97
N PHE A 150 2.28 -3.04 10.16
CA PHE A 150 2.49 -2.23 11.36
C PHE A 150 3.93 -1.73 11.39
N THR A 151 4.12 -0.41 11.48
CA THR A 151 5.45 0.19 11.28
C THR A 151 5.93 1.08 12.43
N GLY A 152 5.04 1.49 13.34
CA GLY A 152 5.38 2.41 14.42
C GLY A 152 5.30 3.87 13.96
N SER A 153 6.23 4.74 14.36
CA SER A 153 6.13 6.19 14.18
C SER A 153 6.57 6.75 12.82
N ARG A 154 7.13 5.92 11.93
CA ARG A 154 7.72 6.33 10.63
C ARG A 154 6.86 5.93 9.42
N THR A 155 5.55 6.09 9.56
CA THR A 155 4.57 5.59 8.57
C THR A 155 4.71 6.29 7.22
N ARG A 156 5.01 7.60 7.21
CA ARG A 156 5.13 8.42 5.99
C ARG A 156 6.35 8.07 5.15
N GLU A 157 7.50 7.88 5.79
CA GLU A 157 8.73 7.49 5.10
C GLU A 157 8.56 6.11 4.45
N ILE A 158 7.91 5.19 5.17
CA ILE A 158 7.64 3.84 4.68
C ILE A 158 6.62 3.86 3.53
N GLU A 159 5.54 4.64 3.64
CA GLU A 159 4.58 4.83 2.54
C GLU A 159 5.28 5.37 1.28
N ARG A 160 6.13 6.39 1.43
CA ARG A 160 6.91 6.96 0.33
C ARG A 160 7.79 5.91 -0.33
N ASP A 161 8.56 5.14 0.46
CA ASP A 161 9.46 4.13 -0.08
C ASP A 161 8.70 3.02 -0.82
N LEU A 162 7.54 2.62 -0.30
CA LEU A 162 6.64 1.65 -0.94
C LEU A 162 6.04 2.20 -2.25
N LEU A 163 5.64 3.47 -2.28
CA LEU A 163 5.18 4.14 -3.50
C LEU A 163 6.31 4.22 -4.54
N TRP A 164 7.53 4.54 -4.12
CA TRP A 164 8.69 4.57 -5.02
C TRP A 164 9.02 3.21 -5.57
N ALA A 165 8.96 2.15 -4.76
CA ALA A 165 9.14 0.79 -5.22
C ALA A 165 8.06 0.39 -6.24
N TYR A 166 6.80 0.76 -5.99
CA TYR A 166 5.70 0.54 -6.92
C TYR A 166 5.94 1.24 -8.26
N ILE A 167 6.24 2.54 -8.24
CA ILE A 167 6.50 3.35 -9.45
C ILE A 167 7.71 2.83 -10.21
N ASN A 168 8.78 2.46 -9.50
CA ASN A 168 9.99 1.91 -10.11
C ASN A 168 9.73 0.55 -10.79
N THR A 169 8.75 -0.22 -10.29
CA THR A 169 8.37 -1.52 -10.86
C THR A 169 7.43 -1.38 -12.06
N PHE A 170 6.43 -0.51 -11.97
CA PHE A 170 5.32 -0.48 -12.93
C PHE A 170 5.25 0.77 -13.82
N GLY A 171 6.09 1.77 -13.55
CA GLY A 171 6.18 3.01 -14.32
C GLY A 171 5.13 4.06 -13.99
N ASP A 172 4.15 3.77 -13.14
CA ASP A 172 3.06 4.65 -12.72
C ASP A 172 2.75 4.51 -11.23
N THR A 173 1.85 5.36 -10.71
CA THR A 173 1.36 5.24 -9.33
C THR A 173 0.24 4.21 -9.24
N PRO A 174 -0.05 3.66 -8.04
CA PRO A 174 -1.29 2.94 -7.85
C PRO A 174 -2.48 3.85 -8.26
N PRO A 175 -3.52 3.31 -8.92
CA PRO A 175 -4.56 4.12 -9.57
C PRO A 175 -5.28 5.12 -8.67
N LEU A 176 -5.34 4.84 -7.37
CA LEU A 176 -6.00 5.68 -6.37
C LEU A 176 -5.02 6.61 -5.63
N ASN A 177 -3.71 6.55 -5.93
CA ASN A 177 -2.67 7.49 -5.48
C ASN A 177 -2.43 8.56 -6.56
N TYR A 178 -3.48 9.32 -6.89
CA TYR A 178 -3.51 10.30 -7.99
C TYR A 178 -2.92 11.68 -7.63
N ARG A 179 -2.57 11.90 -6.36
CA ARG A 179 -1.87 13.09 -5.88
C ARG A 179 -0.64 12.63 -5.10
N LEU A 180 0.52 12.69 -5.74
CA LEU A 180 1.82 12.63 -5.07
C LEU A 180 2.33 14.05 -4.82
#